data_AF-A0A848TK89-F1
#
_entry.id   AF-A0A848TK89-F1
#
_cell.length_a   1.000
_cell.length_b   1.000
_cell.length_c   1.000
_cell.angle_alpha   90.00
_cell.angle_beta   90.00
_cell.angle_gamma   90.00
#
_symmetry.space_group_name_H-M   'P 1'
#
loop_
_entity.id
_entity.type
_entity.pdbx_description
1 polymer ?
#
loop_
_entity_poly.entity_id
_entity_poly.type
_entity_poly.pdbx_seq_one_letter_code
_entity_poly.pdbx_strand_id
1 'polypeptide(L)'
;PLTYGDIFREAEAQYARWNFDVADTDVLFQHFADAEAECQRILDQPETDPKTGRRIVMALPAYDQCIKASHLFNLLDARGVISVTERQAYIGRVRTLAKACADAFVKTDAAGVAA
;
A
#
# COMPACT_ATOMS: atom_id res chain seq x y z
N PRO A 1 -6.65 -7.89 37.27
CA PRO A 1 -5.97 -7.09 36.23
C PRO A 1 -6.38 -7.61 34.85
N LEU A 2 -6.45 -6.74 33.84
CA LEU A 2 -6.79 -7.13 32.46
C LEU A 2 -5.54 -7.71 31.78
N THR A 3 -5.68 -8.82 31.07
CA THR A 3 -4.58 -9.49 30.35
C THR A 3 -4.64 -9.20 28.85
N TYR A 4 -3.53 -9.46 28.13
CA TYR A 4 -3.50 -9.33 26.67
C TYR A 4 -4.57 -10.20 25.98
N GLY A 5 -4.78 -11.41 26.50
CA GLY A 5 -5.79 -12.34 25.97
C GLY A 5 -7.21 -11.83 26.15
N ASP A 6 -7.48 -11.05 27.21
CA ASP A 6 -8.80 -10.45 27.42
C ASP A 6 -9.12 -9.37 26.37
N ILE A 7 -8.11 -8.81 25.71
CA ILE A 7 -8.25 -7.77 24.69
C ILE A 7 -8.18 -8.35 23.27
N PHE A 8 -7.21 -9.23 22.99
CA PHE A 8 -6.84 -9.58 21.62
C PHE A 8 -7.28 -10.98 21.16
N ARG A 9 -7.56 -11.92 22.07
CA ARG A 9 -7.85 -13.32 21.69
C ARG A 9 -9.01 -13.43 20.70
N GLU A 10 -10.06 -12.66 20.93
CA GLU A 10 -11.23 -12.66 20.06
C GLU A 10 -10.90 -12.04 18.69
N ALA A 11 -10.21 -10.90 18.68
CA ALA A 11 -9.79 -10.25 17.44
C ALA A 11 -8.85 -11.15 16.61
N GLU A 12 -7.89 -11.82 17.25
CA GLU A 12 -6.99 -12.78 16.58
C GLU A 12 -7.78 -13.93 15.93
N ALA A 13 -8.77 -14.50 16.62
CA ALA A 13 -9.61 -15.55 16.05
C ALA A 13 -10.43 -15.05 14.84
N GLN A 14 -10.99 -13.84 14.93
CA GLN A 14 -11.74 -13.21 13.84
C GLN A 14 -10.87 -12.93 12.62
N TYR A 15 -9.71 -12.30 12.81
CA TYR A 15 -8.79 -11.97 11.72
C TYR A 15 -8.16 -13.22 11.12
N ALA A 16 -7.83 -14.25 11.90
CA ALA A 16 -7.32 -15.50 11.36
C ALA A 16 -8.34 -16.16 10.42
N ARG A 17 -9.59 -16.35 10.90
CA ARG A 17 -10.66 -16.90 10.06
C ARG A 17 -10.88 -16.07 8.79
N TRP A 18 -10.87 -14.75 8.90
CA TRP A 18 -11.06 -13.90 7.73
C TRP A 18 -9.89 -14.00 6.74
N ASN A 19 -8.66 -13.81 7.22
CA ASN A 19 -7.45 -13.82 6.39
C ASN A 19 -7.20 -15.16 5.70
N PHE A 20 -7.46 -16.29 6.38
CA PHE A 20 -7.12 -17.61 5.86
C PHE A 20 -8.28 -18.29 5.13
N ASP A 21 -9.53 -18.01 5.49
CA ASP A 21 -10.66 -18.82 4.99
C ASP A 21 -11.69 -18.00 4.20
N VAL A 22 -11.99 -16.76 4.62
CA VAL A 22 -13.20 -16.05 4.16
C VAL A 22 -12.92 -14.93 3.16
N ALA A 23 -11.76 -14.27 3.22
CA ALA A 23 -11.49 -13.10 2.40
C ALA A 23 -11.66 -13.41 0.90
N ASP A 24 -12.45 -12.58 0.22
CA ASP A 24 -12.76 -12.68 -1.20
C ASP A 24 -11.54 -12.28 -2.02
N THR A 25 -10.95 -13.25 -2.70
CA THR A 25 -9.68 -13.08 -3.40
C THR A 25 -9.83 -12.25 -4.67
N ASP A 26 -10.97 -12.31 -5.35
CA ASP A 26 -11.19 -11.54 -6.58
C ASP A 26 -11.26 -10.04 -6.26
N VAL A 27 -11.96 -9.71 -5.17
CA VAL A 27 -12.00 -8.33 -4.63
C VAL A 27 -10.61 -7.87 -4.19
N LEU A 28 -9.84 -8.72 -3.52
CA LEU A 28 -8.49 -8.38 -3.09
C LEU A 28 -7.54 -8.14 -4.28
N PHE A 29 -7.63 -8.94 -5.34
CA PHE A 29 -6.86 -8.72 -6.57
C PHE A 29 -7.23 -7.40 -7.24
N GLN A 30 -8.53 -7.10 -7.35
CA GLN A 30 -8.99 -5.83 -7.91
C GLN A 30 -8.48 -4.64 -7.09
N HIS A 31 -8.63 -4.69 -5.76
CA HIS A 31 -8.14 -3.61 -4.90
C HIS A 31 -6.62 -3.44 -4.96
N PHE A 32 -5.84 -4.53 -5.14
CA PHE A 32 -4.40 -4.41 -5.33
C PHE A 32 -4.11 -3.63 -6.60
N ALA A 33 -4.79 -3.97 -7.71
CA ALA A 33 -4.63 -3.29 -8.99
C ALA A 33 -5.05 -1.81 -8.90
N ASP A 34 -6.15 -1.51 -8.22
CA ASP A 34 -6.64 -0.16 -8.00
C ASP A 34 -5.65 0.67 -7.18
N ALA A 35 -5.10 0.12 -6.09
CA ALA A 35 -4.12 0.80 -5.26
C ALA A 35 -2.80 1.06 -6.02
N GLU A 36 -2.34 0.10 -6.82
CA GLU A 36 -1.17 0.28 -7.68
C GLU A 36 -1.40 1.38 -8.71
N ALA A 37 -2.53 1.35 -9.42
CA ALA A 37 -2.87 2.34 -10.43
C ALA A 37 -3.05 3.74 -9.83
N GLU A 38 -3.70 3.85 -8.67
CA GLU A 38 -3.90 5.12 -7.98
C GLU A 38 -2.59 5.70 -7.45
N CYS A 39 -1.68 4.84 -6.93
CA CYS A 39 -0.34 5.26 -6.55
C CYS A 39 0.38 5.92 -7.73
N GLN A 40 0.36 5.28 -8.90
CA GLN A 40 0.97 5.83 -10.11
C GLN A 40 0.29 7.11 -10.58
N ARG A 41 -1.05 7.14 -10.60
CA ARG A 41 -1.84 8.31 -11.02
C ARG A 41 -1.55 9.54 -10.17
N ILE A 42 -1.32 9.37 -8.87
CA ILE A 42 -0.92 10.45 -7.96
C ILE A 42 0.51 10.93 -8.29
N LEU A 43 1.44 10.01 -8.51
CA LEU A 43 2.83 10.33 -8.86
C LEU A 43 2.96 11.02 -10.23
N ASP A 44 2.04 10.76 -11.15
CA ASP A 44 1.98 11.37 -12.48
C ASP A 44 1.39 12.79 -12.48
N GLN A 45 0.85 13.26 -11.35
CA GLN A 45 0.34 14.63 -11.27
C GLN A 45 1.47 15.65 -11.38
N PRO A 46 1.23 16.82 -12.01
CA PRO A 46 2.21 17.89 -12.07
C PRO A 46 2.68 18.30 -10.68
N GLU A 47 4.00 18.53 -10.52
CA GLU A 47 4.57 19.00 -9.25
C GLU A 47 4.04 20.41 -8.89
N THR A 48 3.57 21.19 -9.86
CA THR A 48 2.91 22.48 -9.61
C THR A 48 1.40 22.29 -9.59
N ASP A 49 0.77 22.61 -8.46
CA ASP A 49 -0.68 22.56 -8.33
C ASP A 49 -1.32 23.61 -9.24
N PRO A 50 -2.16 23.22 -10.22
CA PRO A 50 -2.79 24.16 -11.15
C PRO A 50 -3.78 25.11 -10.46
N LYS A 51 -4.26 24.80 -9.26
CA LYS A 51 -5.21 25.65 -8.52
C LYS A 51 -4.52 26.74 -7.72
N THR A 52 -3.38 26.44 -7.11
CA THR A 52 -2.67 27.38 -6.21
C THR A 52 -1.38 27.94 -6.80
N GLY A 53 -0.87 27.36 -7.88
CA GLY A 53 0.43 27.71 -8.47
C GLY A 53 1.63 27.31 -7.63
N ARG A 54 1.41 26.62 -6.49
CA ARG A 54 2.47 26.18 -5.58
C ARG A 54 3.07 24.88 -6.07
N ARG A 55 4.37 24.69 -5.81
CA ARG A 55 5.01 23.39 -5.99
C ARG A 55 4.62 22.46 -4.83
N ILE A 56 3.84 21.42 -5.11
CA ILE A 56 3.32 20.45 -4.16
C ILE A 56 3.52 19.04 -4.76
N VAL A 57 4.61 18.38 -4.37
CA VAL A 57 4.85 16.99 -4.77
C VAL A 57 4.06 16.05 -3.86
N MET A 58 3.13 15.28 -4.43
CA MET A 58 2.18 14.44 -3.68
C MET A 58 2.75 13.05 -3.32
N ALA A 59 3.96 13.02 -2.74
CA ALA A 59 4.63 11.76 -2.39
C ALA A 59 3.91 10.96 -1.28
N LEU A 60 3.40 11.62 -0.24
CA LEU A 60 2.75 10.94 0.89
C LEU A 60 1.40 10.31 0.51
N PRO A 61 0.48 10.99 -0.22
CA PRO A 61 -0.74 10.35 -0.70
C PRO A 61 -0.48 9.16 -1.63
N ALA A 62 0.56 9.21 -2.46
CA ALA A 62 0.98 8.06 -3.26
C ALA A 62 1.47 6.91 -2.36
N TYR A 63 2.26 7.22 -1.33
CA TYR A 63 2.76 6.23 -0.39
C TYR A 63 1.66 5.52 0.41
N ASP A 64 0.55 6.21 0.74
CA ASP A 64 -0.62 5.56 1.35
C ASP A 64 -1.18 4.44 0.45
N GLN A 65 -1.20 4.65 -0.87
CA GLN A 65 -1.63 3.62 -1.82
C GLN A 65 -0.62 2.49 -1.94
N CYS A 66 0.68 2.79 -1.90
CA CYS A 66 1.73 1.77 -1.81
C CYS A 66 1.57 0.88 -0.56
N ILE A 67 1.27 1.46 0.60
CA ILE A 67 1.02 0.71 1.84
C ILE A 67 -0.23 -0.18 1.69
N LYS A 68 -1.31 0.34 1.10
CA LYS A 68 -2.52 -0.45 0.82
C LYS A 68 -2.23 -1.64 -0.09
N ALA A 69 -1.50 -1.43 -1.19
CA ALA A 69 -1.09 -2.51 -2.09
C ALA A 69 -0.27 -3.57 -1.35
N SER A 70 0.69 -3.17 -0.51
CA SER A 70 1.48 -4.07 0.33
C SER A 70 0.61 -4.90 1.28
N HIS A 71 -0.37 -4.27 1.94
CA HIS A 71 -1.28 -4.97 2.84
C HIS A 71 -2.19 -5.96 2.08
N LEU A 72 -2.76 -5.56 0.95
CA LEU A 72 -3.60 -6.42 0.11
C LEU A 72 -2.83 -7.63 -0.42
N PHE A 73 -1.57 -7.44 -0.80
CA PHE A 73 -0.68 -8.55 -1.13
C PHE A 73 -0.53 -9.55 0.02
N ASN A 74 -0.32 -9.08 1.26
CA ASN A 74 -0.21 -9.97 2.41
C ASN A 74 -1.50 -10.80 2.64
N LEU A 75 -2.66 -10.22 2.37
CA LEU A 75 -3.95 -10.94 2.48
C LEU A 75 -4.09 -12.00 1.39
N LEU A 76 -3.75 -11.67 0.14
CA LEU A 76 -3.75 -12.64 -0.96
C LEU A 76 -2.76 -13.80 -0.71
N ASP A 77 -1.60 -13.48 -0.16
CA ASP A 77 -0.59 -14.46 0.24
C ASP A 77 -1.07 -15.36 1.40
N ALA A 78 -1.73 -14.78 2.41
CA ALA A 78 -2.35 -15.54 3.50
C ALA A 78 -3.47 -16.46 3.00
N ARG A 79 -4.27 -16.02 2.01
CA ARG A 79 -5.28 -16.86 1.35
C ARG A 79 -4.69 -18.00 0.52
N GLY A 80 -3.37 -18.00 0.27
CA GLY A 80 -2.68 -19.06 -0.46
C GLY A 80 -3.00 -19.11 -1.95
N VAL A 81 -3.54 -18.02 -2.52
CA VAL A 81 -3.91 -17.93 -3.94
C VAL A 81 -2.78 -17.41 -4.83
N ILE A 82 -1.62 -17.06 -4.25
CA ILE A 82 -0.44 -16.61 -4.96
C ILE A 82 0.62 -17.72 -4.93
N SER A 83 1.08 -18.16 -6.10
CA SER A 83 2.19 -19.11 -6.23
C SER A 83 3.54 -18.48 -5.85
N VAL A 84 4.57 -19.30 -5.62
CA VAL A 84 5.93 -18.80 -5.29
C VAL A 84 6.46 -17.83 -6.35
N THR A 85 6.21 -18.10 -7.63
CA THR A 85 6.64 -17.23 -8.74
C THR A 85 5.86 -15.93 -8.75
N GLU A 86 4.53 -15.99 -8.59
CA GLU A 86 3.69 -14.78 -8.52
C GLU A 86 4.05 -13.92 -7.31
N ARG A 87 4.39 -14.54 -6.17
CA ARG A 87 4.81 -13.84 -4.95
C ARG A 87 6.01 -12.93 -5.22
N GLN A 88 7.01 -13.42 -5.95
CA GLN A 88 8.16 -12.61 -6.34
C GLN A 88 7.76 -11.44 -7.25
N ALA A 89 6.82 -11.65 -8.17
CA ALA A 89 6.31 -10.60 -9.03
C ALA A 89 5.57 -9.50 -8.24
N TYR A 90 4.69 -9.88 -7.31
CA TYR A 90 3.98 -8.93 -6.43
C TYR A 90 4.93 -8.14 -5.53
N ILE A 91 5.94 -8.80 -4.94
CA ILE A 91 7.00 -8.12 -4.17
C ILE A 91 7.75 -7.11 -5.05
N GLY A 92 8.03 -7.48 -6.30
CA GLY A 92 8.63 -6.58 -7.29
C GLY A 92 7.78 -5.34 -7.55
N ARG A 93 6.48 -5.51 -7.76
CA ARG A 93 5.51 -4.41 -7.98
C ARG A 93 5.45 -3.45 -6.80
N VAL A 94 5.26 -3.97 -5.57
CA VAL A 94 5.23 -3.14 -4.35
C VAL A 94 6.56 -2.40 -4.15
N ARG A 95 7.70 -3.05 -4.43
CA ARG A 95 9.02 -2.40 -4.36
C ARG A 95 9.14 -1.24 -5.36
N THR A 96 8.64 -1.42 -6.59
CA THR A 96 8.63 -0.35 -7.60
C THR A 96 7.82 0.84 -7.13
N LEU A 97 6.63 0.63 -6.56
CA LEU A 97 5.81 1.70 -5.98
C LEU A 97 6.55 2.42 -4.85
N ALA A 98 7.10 1.68 -3.89
CA ALA A 98 7.81 2.26 -2.75
C ALA A 98 9.01 3.10 -3.21
N LYS A 99 9.77 2.62 -4.21
CA LYS A 99 10.87 3.36 -4.80
C LYS A 99 10.38 4.65 -5.47
N ALA A 100 9.32 4.59 -6.26
CA ALA A 100 8.77 5.78 -6.94
C ALA A 100 8.27 6.82 -5.92
N CYS A 101 7.62 6.38 -4.83
CA CYS A 101 7.24 7.27 -3.73
C CYS A 101 8.44 7.90 -3.03
N ALA A 102 9.52 7.15 -2.81
CA ALA A 102 10.76 7.69 -2.24
C ALA A 102 11.42 8.70 -3.18
N ASP A 103 11.51 8.39 -4.48
CA ASP A 103 12.05 9.27 -5.51
C ASP A 103 11.21 10.56 -5.65
N ALA A 104 9.90 10.52 -5.38
CA ALA A 104 9.06 11.71 -5.29
C ALA A 104 9.27 12.45 -3.97
N PHE A 105 9.39 11.74 -2.84
CA PHE A 105 9.57 12.34 -1.52
C PHE A 105 10.83 13.18 -1.43
N VAL A 106 11.95 12.73 -2.00
CA VAL A 106 13.21 13.50 -2.01
C VAL A 106 13.10 14.83 -2.74
N LYS A 107 12.08 15.03 -3.56
CA LYS A 107 11.80 16.30 -4.24
C LYS A 107 10.95 17.26 -3.40
N THR A 108 10.44 16.82 -2.25
CA THR A 108 9.64 17.65 -1.34
C THR A 108 10.55 18.48 -0.43
N ASP A 109 10.04 19.62 0.05
CA ASP A 109 10.77 20.47 1.00
C ASP A 109 11.10 19.72 2.31
N ALA A 110 10.26 18.75 2.70
CA ALA A 110 10.44 17.94 3.90
C ALA A 110 11.67 17.03 3.85
N ALA A 111 12.17 16.69 2.66
CA ALA A 111 13.38 15.89 2.50
C ALA A 111 14.67 16.69 2.71
N GLY A 112 14.58 18.00 3.00
CA GLY A 112 15.75 18.85 3.23
C GLY A 112 16.55 19.15 1.97
N VAL A 113 16.06 18.76 0.79
CA VAL A 113 16.58 19.22 -0.49
C VAL A 113 16.07 20.65 -0.68
N ALA A 114 16.86 21.59 -0.17
CA ALA A 114 16.68 23.01 -0.50
C ALA A 114 16.74 23.16 -2.02
N ALA A 115 15.76 23.87 -2.57
CA ALA A 115 15.75 24.32 -3.96
C ALA A 115 16.99 25.18 -4.28
#